data_AF-K2FMJ7-F1
#
_entry.id   AF-K2FMJ7-F1
#
_cell.length_a   1.000
_cell.length_b   1.000
_cell.length_c   1.000
_cell.angle_alpha   90.00
_cell.angle_beta   90.00
_cell.angle_gamma   90.00
#
_symmetry.space_group_name_H-M   'P 1'
#
loop_
_entity.id
_entity.type
_entity.pdbx_description
1 polymer ?
#
loop_
_entity_poly.entity_id
_entity_poly.type
_entity_poly.pdbx_seq_one_letter_code
_entity_poly.pdbx_strand_id
1 'polypeptide(L)'
;IFLYYIGTTVNNVVSTSRYQIMLYPLILIISSLGLVYMYEKIEKKYTLKKSFFTFFAALIIIISTFSLADSKPFYLSYASFLLPNENYLDLKDMGPGSYEVAEYLNSLPNSEKLTIWTDKKGVCTFFKGSCYGDLSYDELEGVSFDYIAVSWGRKSRTTNMVRSQSKLATNKILNFAQYYDQEENIAYKLLINDRPAQYVKVIKVNK
;
A
#
# COMPACT_ATOMS: atom_id res chain seq x y z
N ILE A 1 4.09 20.60 -12.31
CA ILE A 1 4.96 19.67 -11.54
C ILE A 1 5.68 20.41 -10.42
N PHE A 2 6.59 21.35 -10.69
CA PHE A 2 7.33 22.08 -9.64
C PHE A 2 6.43 22.82 -8.63
N LEU A 3 5.42 23.56 -9.08
CA LEU A 3 4.46 24.23 -8.19
C LEU A 3 3.73 23.27 -7.24
N TYR A 4 3.40 22.06 -7.71
CA TYR A 4 2.77 21.04 -6.87
C TYR A 4 3.73 20.59 -5.77
N TYR A 5 4.99 20.29 -6.11
CA TYR A 5 5.99 19.87 -5.12
C TYR A 5 6.32 20.97 -4.12
N ILE A 6 6.43 22.22 -4.58
CA ILE A 6 6.57 23.38 -3.70
C ILE A 6 5.37 23.47 -2.75
N GLY A 7 4.16 23.35 -3.27
CA GLY A 7 2.93 23.36 -2.47
C GLY A 7 2.91 22.24 -1.42
N THR A 8 3.30 21.01 -1.77
CA THR A 8 3.36 19.90 -0.81
C THR A 8 4.39 20.13 0.28
N THR A 9 5.57 20.67 -0.07
CA THR A 9 6.63 20.98 0.89
C THR A 9 6.23 22.08 1.85
N VAL A 10 5.69 23.20 1.33
CA VAL A 10 5.27 24.34 2.15
C VAL A 10 4.14 23.96 3.11
N ASN A 11 3.20 23.11 2.69
CA ASN A 11 2.09 22.68 3.53
C ASN A 11 2.42 21.46 4.40
N ASN A 12 3.64 20.92 4.35
CA ASN A 12 4.04 19.69 5.05
C ASN A 12 3.11 18.48 4.74
N VAL A 13 2.59 18.41 3.52
CA VAL A 13 1.71 17.32 3.09
C VAL A 13 2.52 16.33 2.26
N VAL A 14 2.57 15.08 2.72
CA VAL A 14 3.22 13.99 1.98
C VAL A 14 2.53 13.78 0.63
N SER A 15 3.30 13.88 -0.46
CA SER A 15 2.83 13.58 -1.81
C SER A 15 2.59 12.08 -1.96
N THR A 16 1.42 11.72 -2.47
CA THR A 16 1.03 10.33 -2.66
C THR A 16 1.57 9.82 -4.01
N SER A 17 1.92 8.53 -4.11
CA SER A 17 2.48 7.92 -5.32
C SER A 17 1.67 8.21 -6.59
N ARG A 18 0.33 8.28 -6.51
CA ARG A 18 -0.58 8.68 -7.60
C ARG A 18 -0.27 10.07 -8.16
N TYR A 19 0.00 11.05 -7.32
CA TYR A 19 0.35 12.40 -7.78
C TYR A 19 1.80 12.49 -8.25
N GLN A 20 2.65 11.55 -7.85
CA GLN A 20 4.01 11.45 -8.34
C GLN A 20 4.09 10.85 -9.74
N ILE A 21 3.00 10.24 -10.26
CA ILE A 21 2.95 9.68 -11.62
C ILE A 21 3.32 10.71 -12.69
N MET A 22 3.00 11.99 -12.47
CA MET A 22 3.37 13.07 -13.40
C MET A 22 4.89 13.25 -13.57
N LEU A 23 5.71 12.70 -12.66
CA LEU A 23 7.17 12.69 -12.82
C LEU A 23 7.66 11.65 -13.82
N TYR A 24 6.90 10.57 -14.06
CA TYR A 24 7.37 9.49 -14.95
C TYR A 24 7.74 10.00 -16.35
N PRO A 25 6.93 10.83 -17.04
CA PRO A 25 7.33 11.36 -18.34
C PRO A 25 8.64 12.15 -18.31
N LEU A 26 8.84 13.00 -17.28
CA LEU A 26 10.08 13.76 -17.13
C LEU A 26 11.28 12.86 -16.88
N ILE A 27 11.15 11.90 -15.97
CA ILE A 27 12.22 10.94 -15.64
C ILE A 27 12.56 10.10 -16.86
N LEU A 28 11.57 9.69 -17.67
CA LEU A 28 11.79 8.93 -18.90
C LEU A 28 12.55 9.74 -19.96
N ILE A 29 12.22 11.02 -20.14
CA ILE A 29 12.94 11.92 -21.05
C ILE A 29 14.38 12.13 -20.57
N ILE A 30 14.59 12.40 -19.28
CA ILE A 30 15.93 12.59 -18.72
C ILE A 30 16.76 11.30 -18.86
N SER A 31 16.14 10.15 -18.58
CA SER A 31 16.80 8.85 -18.69
C SER A 31 17.16 8.52 -20.14
N SER A 32 16.28 8.81 -21.10
CA SER A 32 16.56 8.55 -22.52
C SER A 32 17.68 9.43 -23.04
N LEU A 33 17.67 10.74 -22.73
CA LEU A 33 18.76 11.66 -23.06
C LEU A 33 20.09 11.22 -22.43
N GLY A 34 20.05 10.81 -21.16
CA GLY A 34 21.22 10.28 -20.45
C GLY A 34 21.80 9.03 -21.11
N LEU A 35 20.94 8.09 -21.52
CA LEU A 35 21.37 6.87 -22.22
C LEU A 35 21.96 7.17 -23.59
N VAL A 36 21.39 8.10 -24.35
CA VAL A 36 21.93 8.51 -25.66
C VAL A 36 23.30 9.16 -25.49
N TYR A 37 23.45 10.11 -24.56
CA TYR A 37 24.72 10.77 -24.32
C TYR A 37 25.80 9.78 -23.84
N MET A 38 25.42 8.85 -22.97
CA MET A 38 26.31 7.79 -22.50
C MET A 38 26.74 6.88 -23.65
N TYR A 39 25.82 6.49 -24.54
CA TYR A 39 26.12 5.69 -25.73
C TYR A 39 27.15 6.39 -26.62
N GLU A 40 26.90 7.65 -27.00
CA GLU A 40 27.81 8.40 -27.89
C GLU A 40 29.24 8.49 -27.31
N LYS A 41 29.35 8.72 -26.00
CA LYS A 41 30.65 8.85 -25.33
C LYS A 41 31.40 7.52 -25.28
N ILE A 42 30.70 6.42 -25.02
CA ILE A 42 31.30 5.08 -24.95
C ILE A 42 31.64 4.57 -26.36
N GLU A 43 30.77 4.77 -27.35
CA GLU A 43 31.02 4.42 -28.75
C GLU A 43 32.28 5.10 -29.28
N LYS A 44 32.45 6.40 -29.04
CA LYS A 44 33.65 7.16 -29.43
C LYS A 44 34.92 6.66 -28.73
N LYS A 45 34.84 6.22 -27.48
CA LYS A 45 36.01 5.81 -26.68
C LYS A 45 36.41 4.34 -26.88
N TYR A 46 35.44 3.45 -27.05
CA TYR A 46 35.66 1.99 -27.03
C TYR A 46 35.19 1.29 -28.32
N THR A 47 34.74 2.04 -29.32
CA THR A 47 34.31 1.51 -30.63
C THR A 47 33.25 0.40 -30.51
N LEU A 48 32.36 0.53 -29.52
CA LEU A 48 31.30 -0.45 -29.27
C LEU A 48 30.35 -0.55 -30.46
N LYS A 49 30.03 -1.78 -30.87
CA LYS A 49 29.05 -2.03 -31.92
C LYS A 49 27.64 -1.68 -31.42
N LYS A 50 26.80 -1.13 -32.30
CA LYS A 50 25.37 -0.88 -32.05
C LYS A 50 24.61 -2.08 -31.47
N SER A 51 24.99 -3.31 -31.86
CA SER A 51 24.42 -4.55 -31.33
C SER A 51 24.57 -4.69 -29.81
N PHE A 52 25.65 -4.19 -29.22
CA PHE A 52 25.85 -4.20 -27.76
C PHE A 52 24.83 -3.30 -27.06
N PHE A 53 24.56 -2.12 -27.60
CA PHE A 53 23.55 -1.22 -27.04
C PHE A 53 22.14 -1.79 -27.17
N THR A 54 21.81 -2.41 -28.30
CA THR A 54 20.54 -3.11 -28.47
C THR A 54 20.38 -4.25 -27.45
N PHE A 55 21.44 -5.02 -27.22
CA PHE A 55 21.46 -6.07 -26.19
C PHE A 55 21.24 -5.49 -24.79
N PHE A 56 21.94 -4.40 -24.45
CA PHE A 56 21.80 -3.73 -23.15
C PHE A 56 20.39 -3.16 -22.93
N ALA A 57 19.80 -2.52 -23.94
CA ALA A 57 18.43 -2.04 -23.89
C ALA A 57 17.42 -3.19 -23.71
N ALA A 58 17.61 -4.30 -24.42
CA ALA A 58 16.79 -5.51 -24.25
C ALA A 58 16.91 -6.09 -22.83
N LEU A 59 18.13 -6.11 -22.27
CA LEU A 59 18.37 -6.55 -20.89
C LEU A 59 17.61 -5.68 -19.88
N ILE A 60 17.64 -4.34 -20.04
CA ILE A 60 16.86 -3.44 -19.17
C ILE A 60 15.36 -3.74 -19.25
N ILE A 61 14.83 -3.97 -20.45
CA ILE A 61 13.41 -4.31 -20.64
C ILE A 61 13.09 -5.62 -19.93
N ILE A 62 13.92 -6.66 -20.10
CA ILE A 62 13.72 -7.96 -19.46
C ILE A 62 13.73 -7.83 -17.93
N ILE A 63 14.71 -7.11 -17.36
CA ILE A 63 14.79 -6.87 -15.91
C ILE A 63 13.56 -6.10 -15.41
N SER A 64 13.10 -5.10 -16.17
CA SER A 64 11.92 -4.31 -15.81
C SER A 64 10.63 -5.15 -15.85
N THR A 65 10.48 -6.02 -16.85
CA THR A 65 9.36 -6.95 -16.94
C THR A 65 9.39 -7.98 -15.82
N PHE A 66 10.57 -8.52 -15.49
CA PHE A 66 10.74 -9.44 -14.36
C PHE A 66 10.38 -8.76 -13.04
N SER A 67 10.88 -7.54 -12.81
CA SER A 67 10.53 -6.76 -11.62
C SER A 67 9.03 -6.51 -11.51
N LEU A 68 8.34 -6.27 -12.63
CA LEU A 68 6.89 -6.07 -12.61
C LEU A 68 6.14 -7.37 -12.29
N ALA A 69 6.60 -8.50 -12.82
CA ALA A 69 6.02 -9.81 -12.56
C ALA A 69 6.17 -10.24 -11.10
N ASP A 70 7.31 -9.92 -10.49
CA ASP A 70 7.62 -10.16 -9.08
C ASP A 70 6.67 -9.40 -8.13
N SER A 71 6.24 -8.20 -8.51
CA SER A 71 5.30 -7.38 -7.72
C SER A 71 3.84 -7.86 -7.74
N LYS A 72 3.56 -9.11 -8.16
CA LYS A 72 2.22 -9.70 -8.12
C LYS A 72 1.82 -10.00 -6.66
N PRO A 73 0.55 -9.80 -6.26
CA PRO A 73 -0.56 -9.16 -6.99
C PRO A 73 -0.57 -7.63 -6.89
N PHE A 74 0.38 -7.03 -6.16
CA PHE A 74 0.40 -5.62 -5.82
C PHE A 74 1.14 -4.74 -6.85
N TYR A 75 0.78 -4.84 -8.13
CA TYR A 75 1.46 -4.08 -9.21
C TYR A 75 1.51 -2.57 -8.98
N LEU A 76 0.49 -2.00 -8.30
CA LEU A 76 0.37 -0.58 -8.02
C LEU A 76 1.01 -0.13 -6.70
N SER A 77 1.73 -1.02 -6.03
CA SER A 77 2.52 -0.69 -4.83
C SER A 77 3.84 0.03 -5.14
N TYR A 78 4.25 0.04 -6.42
CA TYR A 78 5.54 0.56 -6.89
C TYR A 78 6.76 -0.12 -6.24
N ALA A 79 6.59 -1.31 -5.66
CA ALA A 79 7.68 -2.11 -5.16
C ALA A 79 8.50 -2.72 -6.30
N SER A 80 9.81 -2.84 -6.05
CA SER A 80 10.73 -3.63 -6.87
C SER A 80 11.78 -4.29 -5.97
N PHE A 81 12.37 -5.38 -6.45
CA PHE A 81 13.49 -6.05 -5.77
C PHE A 81 14.76 -5.16 -5.70
N LEU A 82 14.84 -4.13 -6.54
CA LEU A 82 15.95 -3.17 -6.56
C LEU A 82 15.89 -2.15 -5.42
N LEU A 83 14.72 -2.00 -4.77
CA LEU A 83 14.51 -1.04 -3.70
C LEU A 83 14.59 -1.73 -2.33
N PRO A 84 15.26 -1.12 -1.32
CA PRO A 84 15.29 -1.65 0.04
C PRO A 84 13.88 -1.95 0.58
N ASN A 85 13.68 -3.13 1.16
CA ASN A 85 12.37 -3.60 1.65
C ASN A 85 11.94 -2.98 2.98
N GLU A 86 12.85 -2.31 3.69
CA GLU A 86 12.58 -1.65 4.98
C GLU A 86 11.79 -0.34 4.85
N ASN A 87 11.74 0.25 3.65
CA ASN A 87 11.14 1.56 3.42
C ASN A 87 9.69 1.49 2.91
N TYR A 88 8.91 2.52 3.28
CA TYR A 88 7.56 2.77 2.76
C TYR A 88 7.61 3.32 1.33
N LEU A 89 6.92 2.67 0.40
CA LEU A 89 6.79 3.15 -0.99
C LEU A 89 5.41 3.74 -1.30
N ASP A 90 4.39 3.26 -0.59
CA ASP A 90 3.03 3.75 -0.66
C ASP A 90 2.64 4.37 0.68
N LEU A 91 2.87 5.68 0.79
CA LEU A 91 2.70 6.45 2.02
C LEU A 91 1.23 6.68 2.41
N LYS A 92 0.28 6.42 1.50
CA LYS A 92 -1.17 6.60 1.76
C LYS A 92 -2.00 5.34 1.56
N ASP A 93 -1.34 4.23 1.22
CA ASP A 93 -1.94 2.91 1.15
C ASP A 93 -3.15 2.88 0.20
N MET A 94 -2.84 2.93 -1.09
CA MET A 94 -3.74 3.15 -2.22
C MET A 94 -4.63 1.96 -2.57
N GLY A 95 -4.86 1.04 -1.62
CA GLY A 95 -5.71 -0.12 -1.80
C GLY A 95 -5.06 -1.51 -1.78
N PRO A 96 -3.72 -1.71 -1.91
CA PRO A 96 -3.12 -3.05 -1.84
C PRO A 96 -3.58 -3.83 -0.61
N GLY A 97 -3.83 -5.13 -0.75
CA GLY A 97 -4.24 -6.00 0.36
C GLY A 97 -5.72 -5.97 0.71
N SER A 98 -6.53 -5.06 0.13
CA SER A 98 -7.97 -5.01 0.44
C SER A 98 -8.72 -6.23 -0.10
N TYR A 99 -8.40 -6.64 -1.32
CA TYR A 99 -9.02 -7.81 -1.97
C TYR A 99 -8.57 -9.09 -1.28
N GLU A 100 -7.27 -9.24 -1.03
CA GLU A 100 -6.68 -10.43 -0.40
C GLU A 100 -7.21 -10.65 1.02
N VAL A 101 -7.41 -9.57 1.78
CA VAL A 101 -8.05 -9.66 3.10
C VAL A 101 -9.52 -10.05 3.00
N ALA A 102 -10.25 -9.51 2.03
CA ALA A 102 -11.65 -9.90 1.82
C ALA A 102 -11.75 -11.38 1.41
N GLU A 103 -10.88 -11.87 0.52
CA GLU A 103 -10.83 -13.28 0.12
C GLU A 103 -10.46 -14.19 1.29
N TYR A 104 -9.49 -13.80 2.12
CA TYR A 104 -9.21 -14.52 3.36
C TYR A 104 -10.45 -14.62 4.25
N LEU A 105 -11.13 -13.49 4.50
CA LEU A 105 -12.34 -13.47 5.33
C LEU A 105 -13.51 -14.26 4.71
N ASN A 106 -13.64 -14.23 3.38
CA ASN A 106 -14.61 -15.01 2.62
C ASN A 106 -14.33 -16.51 2.63
N SER A 107 -13.08 -16.92 2.88
CA SER A 107 -12.69 -18.33 3.00
C SER A 107 -13.06 -18.94 4.36
N LEU A 108 -13.43 -18.11 5.35
CA LEU A 108 -13.81 -18.57 6.68
C LEU A 108 -15.20 -19.23 6.66
N PRO A 109 -15.45 -20.23 7.54
CA PRO A 109 -16.76 -20.84 7.66
C PRO A 109 -17.85 -19.81 8.00
N ASN A 110 -18.98 -19.90 7.31
CA ASN A 110 -20.12 -18.97 7.47
C ASN A 110 -19.76 -17.49 7.29
N SER A 111 -18.88 -17.15 6.34
CA SER A 111 -18.41 -15.79 6.09
C SER A 111 -19.53 -14.74 5.95
N GLU A 112 -20.68 -15.13 5.39
CA GLU A 112 -21.87 -14.28 5.22
C GLU A 112 -22.50 -13.83 6.55
N LYS A 113 -22.26 -14.58 7.64
CA LYS A 113 -22.76 -14.26 8.98
C LYS A 113 -21.76 -13.49 9.82
N LEU A 114 -20.52 -13.34 9.34
CA LEU A 114 -19.47 -12.63 10.07
C LEU A 114 -19.67 -11.12 9.95
N THR A 115 -19.38 -10.43 11.05
CA THR A 115 -19.36 -8.97 11.09
C THR A 115 -17.94 -8.47 11.29
N ILE A 116 -17.49 -7.59 10.40
CA ILE A 116 -16.12 -7.06 10.43
C ILE A 116 -16.11 -5.54 10.50
N TRP A 117 -15.03 -5.01 11.09
CA TRP A 117 -14.65 -3.61 10.92
C TRP A 117 -13.32 -3.51 10.16
N THR A 118 -13.17 -2.51 9.30
CA THR A 118 -11.96 -2.28 8.52
C THR A 118 -11.63 -0.80 8.37
N ASP A 119 -10.35 -0.43 8.50
CA ASP A 119 -9.89 0.93 8.16
C ASP A 119 -9.78 1.19 6.64
N LYS A 120 -9.94 0.12 5.86
CA LYS A 120 -9.95 0.09 4.39
C LYS A 120 -11.32 -0.32 3.86
N LYS A 121 -12.11 0.68 3.45
CA LYS A 121 -13.42 0.46 2.80
C LYS A 121 -13.36 -0.46 1.57
N GLY A 122 -12.21 -0.57 0.90
CA GLY A 122 -12.03 -1.51 -0.21
C GLY A 122 -12.22 -2.97 0.17
N VAL A 123 -12.01 -3.35 1.44
CA VAL A 123 -12.31 -4.71 1.93
C VAL A 123 -13.83 -4.96 1.89
N CYS A 124 -14.63 -3.97 2.29
CA CYS A 124 -16.10 -4.08 2.29
C CYS A 124 -16.69 -4.26 0.89
N THR A 125 -15.98 -3.87 -0.17
CA THR A 125 -16.44 -4.05 -1.55
C THR A 125 -16.46 -5.51 -1.98
N PHE A 126 -15.56 -6.34 -1.42
CA PHE A 126 -15.39 -7.74 -1.83
C PHE A 126 -15.83 -8.74 -0.74
N PHE A 127 -15.97 -8.29 0.50
CA PHE A 127 -16.40 -9.14 1.60
C PHE A 127 -17.91 -9.45 1.54
N LYS A 128 -18.28 -10.71 1.79
CA LYS A 128 -19.68 -11.18 1.66
C LYS A 128 -20.57 -10.91 2.88
N GLY A 129 -19.98 -10.77 4.06
CA GLY A 129 -20.71 -10.54 5.31
C GLY A 129 -20.97 -9.06 5.61
N SER A 130 -21.32 -8.75 6.86
CA SER A 130 -21.52 -7.36 7.30
C SER A 130 -20.18 -6.65 7.50
N CYS A 131 -19.99 -5.50 6.84
CA CYS A 131 -18.73 -4.76 6.88
C CYS A 131 -18.95 -3.30 7.25
N TYR A 132 -18.15 -2.82 8.21
CA TYR A 132 -18.14 -1.44 8.67
C TYR A 132 -16.75 -0.84 8.43
N GLY A 133 -16.70 0.41 7.98
CA GLY A 133 -15.43 1.13 7.83
C GLY A 133 -15.49 2.59 8.25
N ASP A 134 -16.59 2.96 8.90
CA ASP A 134 -16.79 4.26 9.50
C ASP A 134 -16.41 4.23 10.99
N LEU A 135 -16.22 5.42 11.55
CA LEU A 135 -15.82 5.64 12.94
C LEU A 135 -16.92 6.41 13.69
N SER A 136 -18.18 6.22 13.31
CA SER A 136 -19.32 6.84 14.01
C SER A 136 -19.69 5.96 15.21
N TYR A 137 -19.51 6.46 16.44
CA TYR A 137 -19.85 5.66 17.63
C TYR A 137 -21.32 5.20 17.60
N ASP A 138 -22.24 6.09 17.25
CA ASP A 138 -23.67 5.82 17.30
C ASP A 138 -24.11 4.75 16.27
N GLU A 139 -23.34 4.55 15.20
CA GLU A 139 -23.57 3.48 14.21
C GLU A 139 -22.94 2.14 14.61
N LEU A 140 -21.93 2.18 15.48
CA LEU A 140 -21.15 1.01 15.89
C LEU A 140 -21.58 0.49 17.26
N GLU A 141 -22.30 1.28 18.04
CA GLU A 141 -22.84 0.88 19.33
C GLU A 141 -23.81 -0.30 19.16
N GLY A 142 -23.58 -1.37 19.94
CA GLY A 142 -24.36 -2.60 19.84
C GLY A 142 -23.93 -3.56 18.72
N VAL A 143 -23.00 -3.17 17.85
CA VAL A 143 -22.46 -4.07 16.81
C VAL A 143 -21.42 -5.01 17.43
N SER A 144 -21.62 -6.32 17.25
CA SER A 144 -20.66 -7.34 17.67
C SER A 144 -19.73 -7.70 16.51
N PHE A 145 -18.48 -7.25 16.59
CA PHE A 145 -17.46 -7.59 15.59
C PHE A 145 -16.84 -8.96 15.88
N ASP A 146 -16.69 -9.77 14.84
CA ASP A 146 -15.94 -11.03 14.88
C ASP A 146 -14.47 -10.80 14.47
N TYR A 147 -14.23 -9.91 13.51
CA TYR A 147 -12.89 -9.58 13.03
C TYR A 147 -12.68 -8.09 12.81
N ILE A 148 -11.43 -7.66 12.96
CA ILE A 148 -10.98 -6.30 12.73
C ILE A 148 -9.79 -6.31 11.77
N ALA A 149 -9.94 -5.65 10.63
CA ALA A 149 -8.90 -5.50 9.62
C ALA A 149 -8.27 -4.10 9.72
N VAL A 150 -6.98 -4.04 9.95
CA VAL A 150 -6.24 -2.77 10.02
C VAL A 150 -5.02 -2.79 9.12
N SER A 151 -4.72 -1.65 8.49
CA SER A 151 -3.56 -1.48 7.62
C SER A 151 -2.62 -0.40 8.15
N TRP A 152 -1.32 -0.59 7.93
CA TRP A 152 -0.32 0.44 8.26
C TRP A 152 -0.81 1.83 7.79
N GLY A 153 -1.30 1.89 6.54
CA GLY A 153 -1.73 3.09 5.81
C GLY A 153 -2.59 4.05 6.58
N ARG A 154 -3.48 3.48 7.38
CA ARG A 154 -4.54 4.21 8.05
C ARG A 154 -4.26 4.37 9.54
N LYS A 155 -3.18 3.80 10.08
CA LYS A 155 -2.80 3.90 11.50
C LYS A 155 -2.88 5.32 12.03
N SER A 156 -2.19 6.26 11.38
CA SER A 156 -2.16 7.66 11.81
C SER A 156 -3.55 8.31 11.78
N ARG A 157 -4.29 8.13 10.68
CA ARG A 157 -5.65 8.68 10.51
C ARG A 157 -6.61 8.11 11.55
N THR A 158 -6.72 6.79 11.63
CA THR A 158 -7.66 6.10 12.53
C THR A 158 -7.33 6.41 13.99
N THR A 159 -6.06 6.38 14.37
CA THR A 159 -5.64 6.71 15.75
C THR A 159 -6.05 8.14 16.13
N ASN A 160 -5.82 9.11 15.24
CA ASN A 160 -6.20 10.50 15.50
C ASN A 160 -7.73 10.66 15.58
N MET A 161 -8.48 10.01 14.69
CA MET A 161 -9.95 10.07 14.68
C MET A 161 -10.58 9.39 15.91
N VAL A 162 -10.04 8.26 16.35
CA VAL A 162 -10.48 7.59 17.58
C VAL A 162 -10.16 8.46 18.80
N ARG A 163 -8.95 9.04 18.88
CA ARG A 163 -8.57 9.95 19.98
C ARG A 163 -9.45 11.19 20.07
N SER A 164 -9.91 11.73 18.93
CA SER A 164 -10.84 12.86 18.93
C SER A 164 -12.26 12.51 19.41
N GLN A 165 -12.58 11.22 19.54
CA GLN A 165 -13.90 10.73 19.94
C GLN A 165 -13.81 9.97 21.26
N SER A 166 -14.08 10.66 22.36
CA SER A 166 -13.95 10.11 23.72
C SER A 166 -14.62 8.74 23.88
N LYS A 167 -15.86 8.58 23.39
CA LYS A 167 -16.61 7.31 23.47
C LYS A 167 -15.88 6.13 22.79
N LEU A 168 -15.28 6.35 21.62
CA LEU A 168 -14.49 5.31 20.94
C LEU A 168 -13.18 5.03 21.68
N ALA A 169 -12.48 6.08 22.11
CA ALA A 169 -11.20 5.95 22.78
C ALA A 169 -11.28 5.16 24.10
N THR A 170 -12.41 5.24 24.82
CA THR A 170 -12.62 4.53 26.08
C THR A 170 -13.24 3.13 25.90
N ASN A 171 -13.78 2.80 24.73
CA ASN A 171 -14.46 1.52 24.52
C ASN A 171 -13.46 0.38 24.27
N LYS A 172 -13.60 -0.73 24.99
CA LYS A 172 -12.67 -1.87 24.91
C LYS A 172 -12.59 -2.51 23.52
N ILE A 173 -13.67 -2.52 22.74
CA ILE A 173 -13.69 -3.15 21.40
C ILE A 173 -13.58 -2.09 20.31
N LEU A 174 -14.28 -0.97 20.45
CA LEU A 174 -14.35 0.09 19.43
C LEU A 174 -13.17 1.08 19.46
N ASN A 175 -12.25 0.95 20.43
CA ASN A 175 -10.98 1.67 20.39
C ASN A 175 -10.10 1.08 19.29
N PHE A 176 -10.40 1.41 18.02
CA PHE A 176 -9.73 0.80 16.89
C PHE A 176 -8.23 1.10 16.82
N ALA A 177 -7.77 2.14 17.52
CA ALA A 177 -6.36 2.51 17.61
C ALA A 177 -5.51 1.38 18.24
N GLN A 178 -6.07 0.64 19.21
CA GLN A 178 -5.33 -0.42 19.91
C GLN A 178 -4.92 -1.57 18.97
N TYR A 179 -5.74 -1.87 17.96
CA TYR A 179 -5.49 -3.00 17.09
C TYR A 179 -4.26 -2.81 16.21
N TYR A 180 -3.77 -1.59 15.99
CA TYR A 180 -2.55 -1.36 15.22
C TYR A 180 -1.27 -1.85 15.92
N ASP A 181 -1.27 -1.85 17.25
CA ASP A 181 -0.11 -2.29 18.05
C ASP A 181 -0.33 -3.69 18.65
N GLN A 182 -1.52 -4.26 18.50
CA GLN A 182 -1.82 -5.62 18.93
C GLN A 182 -1.05 -6.68 18.11
N GLU A 183 -0.40 -7.60 18.85
CA GLU A 183 0.33 -8.75 18.31
C GLU A 183 -0.38 -10.10 18.56
N GLU A 184 -1.35 -10.13 19.48
CA GLU A 184 -2.13 -11.31 19.80
C GLU A 184 -3.38 -11.46 18.92
N ASN A 185 -3.91 -12.68 18.80
CA ASN A 185 -5.14 -12.99 18.07
C ASN A 185 -5.13 -12.54 16.59
N ILE A 186 -3.95 -12.42 15.99
CA ILE A 186 -3.80 -12.15 14.56
C ILE A 186 -4.20 -13.41 13.80
N ALA A 187 -5.35 -13.36 13.12
CA ALA A 187 -5.88 -14.45 12.33
C ALA A 187 -5.21 -14.52 10.94
N TYR A 188 -4.84 -13.36 10.40
CA TYR A 188 -4.16 -13.24 9.12
C TYR A 188 -3.31 -11.96 9.06
N LYS A 189 -2.14 -12.05 8.45
CA LYS A 189 -1.25 -10.91 8.22
C LYS A 189 -0.69 -11.00 6.81
N LEU A 190 -0.88 -9.95 6.05
CA LEU A 190 -0.41 -9.81 4.69
C LEU A 190 0.63 -8.68 4.65
N LEU A 191 1.82 -9.00 4.14
CA LEU A 191 2.84 -8.01 3.80
C LEU A 191 2.72 -7.66 2.33
N ILE A 192 2.76 -6.37 2.00
CA ILE A 192 2.63 -5.89 0.63
C ILE A 192 4.01 -5.95 -0.04
N ASN A 193 4.22 -6.94 -0.93
CA ASN A 193 5.51 -7.30 -1.53
C ASN A 193 6.62 -7.55 -0.50
N ASP A 194 6.32 -8.34 0.53
CA ASP A 194 7.29 -8.73 1.58
C ASP A 194 7.93 -7.55 2.32
N ARG A 195 7.27 -6.38 2.32
CA ARG A 195 7.72 -5.19 3.05
C ARG A 195 7.11 -5.16 4.45
N PRO A 196 7.90 -5.29 5.53
CA PRO A 196 7.37 -5.29 6.90
C PRO A 196 6.70 -3.94 7.27
N ALA A 197 7.16 -2.87 6.63
CA ALA A 197 6.61 -1.53 6.75
C ALA A 197 5.21 -1.39 6.11
N GLN A 198 4.78 -2.31 5.24
CA GLN A 198 3.50 -2.21 4.54
C GLN A 198 2.70 -3.48 4.77
N TYR A 199 1.72 -3.41 5.67
CA TYR A 199 0.93 -4.57 6.03
C TYR A 199 -0.56 -4.27 6.09
N VAL A 200 -1.34 -5.34 5.97
CA VAL A 200 -2.72 -5.43 6.44
C VAL A 200 -2.83 -6.63 7.36
N LYS A 201 -3.46 -6.46 8.52
CA LYS A 201 -3.65 -7.53 9.50
C LYS A 201 -5.12 -7.65 9.86
N VAL A 202 -5.55 -8.88 10.04
CA VAL A 202 -6.89 -9.28 10.47
C VAL A 202 -6.76 -9.87 11.86
N ILE A 203 -7.49 -9.30 12.80
CA ILE A 203 -7.45 -9.64 14.20
C ILE A 203 -8.80 -10.21 14.58
N LYS A 204 -8.80 -11.36 15.23
CA LYS A 204 -10.02 -11.95 15.79
C LYS A 204 -10.37 -11.22 17.08
N VAL A 205 -11.62 -10.79 17.20
CA VAL A 205 -12.12 -10.13 18.40
C VAL A 205 -12.46 -11.20 19.43
N ASN A 206 -11.82 -11.14 20.59
CA ASN A 206 -12.21 -11.98 21.72
C ASN A 206 -13.44 -11.36 22.39
N LYS A 207 -14.56 -12.08 22.32
CA LYS A 207 -15.82 -11.72 22.97
C LYS A 207 -15.70 -11.82 24.48
#